data_AF-A0ABD5GFH4-F1
#
_entry.id   AF-A0ABD5GFH4-F1
#
_cell.length_a   1.000
_cell.length_b   1.000
_cell.length_c   1.000
_cell.angle_alpha   90.00
_cell.angle_beta   90.00
_cell.angle_gamma   90.00
#
_symmetry.space_group_name_H-M   'P 1'
#
loop_
_entity.id
_entity.type
_entity.pdbx_description
1 polymer ?
#
loop_
_entity_poly.entity_id
_entity_poly.type
_entity_poly.pdbx_seq_one_letter_code
_entity_poly.pdbx_strand_id
1 'polypeptide(L)' 'MRLHCFLLGCVWTDGYETEVGAEPMLCQRCQRCGSHRYVKRADPPHLATAAGAEPARRTT' A
#
# COMPACT_ATOMS: atom_id res chain seq x y z
N MET A 1 -16.46 -2.23 12.61
CA MET A 1 -16.63 -1.57 11.30
C MET A 1 -17.78 -0.56 11.40
N ARG A 2 -17.56 0.74 11.15
CA ARG A 2 -18.61 1.78 11.16
C ARG A 2 -19.04 2.08 9.72
N LEU A 3 -20.35 2.19 9.45
CA LEU A 3 -20.92 2.42 8.10
C LEU A 3 -20.28 3.60 7.35
N HIS A 4 -19.89 4.66 8.08
CA HIS A 4 -19.19 5.81 7.49
C HIS A 4 -17.92 5.45 6.71
N CYS A 5 -17.09 4.52 7.22
CA CYS A 5 -15.85 4.13 6.54
C CYS A 5 -16.09 3.21 5.35
N PHE A 6 -17.24 2.53 5.32
CA PHE A 6 -17.65 1.74 4.17
C PHE A 6 -18.09 2.64 3.01
N LEU A 7 -18.83 3.73 3.31
CA LEU A 7 -19.34 4.65 2.30
C LEU A 7 -18.32 5.70 1.83
N LEU A 8 -17.49 6.21 2.74
CA LEU A 8 -16.58 7.34 2.47
C LEU A 8 -15.10 6.95 2.42
N GLY A 9 -14.80 5.67 2.62
CA GLY A 9 -13.43 5.20 2.80
C GLY A 9 -12.84 5.51 4.19
N CYS A 10 -11.70 4.88 4.45
CA CYS A 10 -10.94 5.06 5.69
C CYS A 10 -9.98 6.25 5.58
N VAL A 11 -9.83 6.98 6.68
CA VAL A 11 -8.83 8.04 6.84
C VAL A 11 -7.74 7.52 7.75
N TRP A 12 -6.53 7.37 7.22
CA TRP A 12 -5.41 6.71 7.90
C TRP A 12 -4.50 7.75 8.57
N THR A 13 -3.96 7.39 9.74
CA THR A 13 -2.87 8.13 10.37
C THR A 13 -1.57 7.98 9.57
N ASP A 14 -0.59 8.86 9.81
CA ASP A 14 0.78 8.70 9.32
C ASP A 14 1.33 7.31 9.63
N GLY A 15 1.00 6.80 10.82
CA GLY A 15 1.37 5.47 11.26
C GLY A 15 2.73 5.44 11.92
N TYR A 16 3.19 4.23 12.23
CA TYR A 16 4.52 3.98 12.77
C TYR A 16 5.15 2.80 12.07
N GLU A 17 6.47 2.80 12.00
CA GLU A 17 7.22 1.69 11.42
C GLU A 17 7.25 0.51 12.38
N THR A 18 7.00 -0.67 11.83
CA THR A 18 7.04 -1.93 12.56
C THR A 18 7.61 -3.01 11.67
N GLU A 19 8.19 -4.03 12.29
CA GLU A 19 8.61 -5.24 11.58
C GLU A 19 7.50 -6.30 11.69
N VAL A 20 7.12 -6.90 10.57
CA VAL A 20 6.18 -8.01 10.52
C VAL A 20 6.87 -9.17 9.81
N GLY A 21 7.27 -10.20 10.57
CA GLY A 21 7.98 -11.35 9.99
C GLY A 21 9.29 -10.97 9.30
N ALA A 22 10.07 -10.06 9.92
CA ALA A 22 11.32 -9.48 9.41
C ALA A 22 11.18 -8.53 8.20
N GLU A 23 9.97 -8.18 7.79
CA GLU A 23 9.73 -7.16 6.76
C GLU A 23 9.36 -5.82 7.41
N PRO A 24 10.04 -4.70 7.05
CA PRO A 24 9.65 -3.39 7.52
C PRO A 24 8.33 -2.96 6.87
N MET A 25 7.34 -2.67 7.70
CA MET A 25 6.00 -2.25 7.30
C MET A 25 5.58 -0.99 8.02
N LEU A 26 4.76 -0.19 7.36
CA LEU A 26 4.10 0.96 7.96
C LEU A 26 2.75 0.51 8.53
N CYS A 27 2.62 0.52 9.86
CA CYS A 27 1.37 0.26 10.55
C CYS A 27 0.56 1.55 10.66
N GLN A 28 -0.63 1.57 10.06
CA GLN A 28 -1.53 2.72 10.09
C GLN A 28 -2.87 2.36 10.71
N ARG A 29 -3.44 3.29 11.46
CA ARG A 29 -4.77 3.15 12.07
C ARG A 29 -5.75 4.11 11.41
N CYS A 30 -6.96 3.65 11.15
CA CYS A 30 -8.02 4.52 10.69
C CYS A 30 -8.53 5.38 11.86
N GLN A 31 -8.49 6.71 11.72
CA GLN A 31 -8.94 7.64 12.75
C GLN A 31 -10.47 7.56 13.01
N ARG A 32 -11.23 7.03 12.04
CA ARG A 32 -12.70 6.97 12.10
C ARG A 32 -13.23 5.66 12.69
N CYS A 33 -12.75 4.52 12.18
CA CYS A 33 -13.24 3.19 12.58
C CYS A 33 -12.26 2.39 13.44
N GLY A 34 -11.01 2.84 13.60
CA GLY A 34 -9.99 2.14 14.38
C GLY A 34 -9.38 0.91 13.71
N SER A 35 -9.73 0.60 12.46
CA SER A 35 -9.11 -0.49 11.70
C SER A 35 -7.61 -0.25 11.50
N HIS A 36 -6.81 -1.32 11.51
CA HIS A 36 -5.39 -1.28 11.21
C HIS A 36 -5.12 -1.77 9.80
N ARG A 37 -4.09 -1.22 9.15
CA ARG A 37 -3.51 -1.76 7.91
C ARG A 37 -1.99 -1.73 7.98
N TYR A 38 -1.37 -2.67 7.29
CA TYR A 38 0.08 -2.77 7.14
C TYR A 38 0.42 -2.56 5.68
N VAL A 39 1.25 -1.57 5.39
CA VAL A 39 1.64 -1.22 4.02
C VAL A 39 3.14 -1.41 3.91
N LYS A 40 3.59 -2.14 2.89
CA LYS A 40 5.02 -2.18 2.56
C LYS A 40 5.44 -0.78 2.12
N ARG A 41 6.61 -0.30 2.55
CA ARG A 41 7.19 0.89 1.92
C ARG A 41 7.38 0.54 0.44
N ALA A 42 6.71 1.27 -0.45
CA ALA A 42 7.05 1.20 -1.85
C ALA A 42 8.47 1.76 -1.98
N ASP A 43 9.40 0.96 -2.50
CA ASP A 43 10.64 1.53 -3.00
C ASP A 43 10.28 2.66 -3.97
N PRO A 44 10.94 3.81 -3.86
CA PRO A 44 10.56 4.98 -4.65
C PRO A 44 10.58 4.61 -6.15
N PRO A 45 9.60 5.11 -6.94
CA PRO A 45 9.30 4.62 -8.28
C PRO A 45 10.38 4.85 -9.35
N HIS A 46 11.59 5.28 -8.96
CA HIS A 46 12.73 5.45 -9.87
C HIS A 46 13.55 4.17 -10.12
N LEU A 47 13.24 3.04 -9.46
CA LEU A 47 13.92 1.75 -9.69
C LEU A 47 13.01 0.61 -10.17
N ALA A 48 11.73 0.89 -10.44
CA ALA A 48 10.77 -0.10 -10.96
C ALA A 48 10.54 0.01 -12.48
N THR A 49 11.59 0.26 -13.27
CA THR A 49 11.50 0.29 -14.75
C THR A 49 12.63 -0.47 -15.43
N ALA A 50 12.76 -1.79 -15.17
CA ALA A 50 13.57 -2.66 -16.03
C ALA A 50 13.25 -4.17 -15.96
N ALA A 51 12.10 -4.60 -15.44
CA ALA A 51 11.76 -6.03 -15.44
C ALA A 51 10.29 -6.25 -15.79
N GLY A 52 10.03 -6.46 -17.08
CA GLY A 52 8.76 -7.01 -17.55
C GLY A 52 7.92 -6.09 -18.45
N ALA A 53 8.47 -5.63 -19.56
CA ALA A 53 7.66 -5.28 -20.73
C ALA A 53 8.07 -6.17 -21.89
N GLU A 54 7.30 -7.24 -22.05
CA GLU A 54 7.24 -8.16 -23.19
C GLU A 54 7.14 -7.36 -24.51
N PRO A 55 8.00 -7.59 -25.54
CA PRO A 55 7.87 -6.88 -26.80
C PRO A 55 6.68 -7.43 -27.60
N ALA A 56 5.63 -6.63 -27.68
CA ALA A 56 4.49 -6.86 -28.56
C ALA A 56 4.93 -6.93 -30.04
N ARG A 57 4.89 -8.15 -30.55
CA ARG A 57 4.49 -8.59 -31.90
C ARG A 57 4.38 -7.48 -32.97
N ARG A 58 5.35 -7.44 -33.89
CA ARG A 58 5.29 -6.67 -35.14
C ARG A 58 4.50 -7.46 -36.18
N THR A 59 3.27 -7.04 -36.46
CA THR A 59 2.47 -7.55 -37.59
C THR A 59 2.93 -6.85 -38.87
N THR A 60 3.41 -7.64 -39.83
CA THR A 60 3.64 -7.27 -41.24
C THR A 60 2.34 -7.23 -42.03
#